data_AF-A0A7Y8IT39-F1
#
_entry.id   AF-A0A7Y8IT39-F1
#
_cell.length_a   1.000
_cell.length_b   1.000
_cell.length_c   1.000
_cell.angle_alpha   90.00
_cell.angle_beta   90.00
_cell.angle_gamma   90.00
#
_symmetry.space_group_name_H-M   'P 1'
#
loop_
_entity.id
_entity.type
_entity.pdbx_description
1 polymer ?
#
loop_
_entity_poly.entity_id
_entity_poly.type
_entity_poly.pdbx_seq_one_letter_code
_entity_poly.pdbx_strand_id
1 'polypeptide(L)'
;MVLKTLSSPHWTASSQPTSQQAQPPKQEFPPVSAQNVKGNIYEVKGGMGANAGFFIGEKEVLTIDAKMTEESAKQMIAEIKKLTPNPITTIILTHSDGDLATKKEILGVIQSIEEKQNRIKALVKEGKSLDQVKKIFNIEDRPGGTRWMSLVEVIYLELTEKR
;
A
#
# COMPACT_ATOMS: atom_id res chain seq x y z
N MET A 1 -17.59 6.70 -85.65
CA MET A 1 -16.89 7.65 -84.76
C MET A 1 -17.90 8.04 -83.68
N VAL A 2 -17.80 7.43 -82.49
CA VAL A 2 -18.81 7.50 -81.42
C VAL A 2 -18.19 8.26 -80.26
N LEU A 3 -18.79 9.39 -79.87
CA LEU A 3 -18.48 10.10 -78.62
C LEU A 3 -19.71 10.04 -77.73
N LYS A 4 -19.72 9.06 -76.82
CA LYS A 4 -20.61 9.03 -75.66
C LYS A 4 -19.92 9.80 -74.53
N THR A 5 -20.55 10.87 -74.07
CA THR A 5 -20.15 11.62 -72.88
C THR A 5 -20.38 10.76 -71.64
N LEU A 6 -19.30 10.45 -70.90
CA LEU A 6 -19.36 9.77 -69.61
C LEU A 6 -19.67 10.80 -68.52
N SER A 7 -20.79 10.61 -67.82
CA SER A 7 -21.15 11.36 -66.62
C SER A 7 -20.30 10.89 -65.45
N SER A 8 -19.68 11.83 -64.73
CA SER A 8 -18.82 11.56 -63.57
C SER A 8 -19.61 11.00 -62.39
N PRO A 9 -19.06 10.02 -61.64
CA PRO A 9 -19.67 9.60 -60.38
C PRO A 9 -19.42 10.64 -59.29
N HIS A 10 -20.50 11.22 -58.78
CA HIS A 10 -20.49 12.06 -57.58
C HIS A 10 -20.14 11.16 -56.38
N TRP A 11 -18.90 11.23 -55.90
CA TRP A 11 -18.54 10.64 -54.61
C TRP A 11 -19.18 11.49 -53.51
N THR A 12 -20.21 10.97 -52.85
CA THR A 12 -20.72 11.54 -51.61
C THR A 12 -19.75 11.12 -50.51
N ALA A 13 -18.97 12.06 -50.00
CA ALA A 13 -18.17 11.83 -48.80
C ALA A 13 -19.12 11.58 -47.64
N SER A 14 -19.21 10.34 -47.17
CA SER A 14 -19.84 10.00 -45.92
C SER A 14 -18.99 10.60 -44.80
N SER A 15 -19.44 11.73 -44.24
CA SER A 15 -18.94 12.27 -42.99
C SER A 15 -19.24 11.25 -41.88
N GLN A 16 -18.24 10.43 -41.55
CA GLN A 16 -18.28 9.65 -40.31
C GLN A 16 -18.34 10.65 -39.15
N PRO A 17 -19.30 10.52 -38.21
CA PRO A 17 -19.27 11.32 -37.00
C PRO A 17 -17.99 10.96 -36.25
N THR A 18 -17.14 11.95 -36.01
CA THR A 18 -16.06 11.84 -35.03
C THR A 18 -16.72 11.54 -33.69
N SER A 19 -16.60 10.29 -33.24
CA SER A 19 -16.91 9.93 -31.86
C SER A 19 -15.95 10.72 -30.97
N GLN A 20 -16.43 11.82 -30.40
CA GLN A 20 -15.82 12.40 -29.22
C GLN A 20 -15.84 11.29 -28.16
N GLN A 21 -14.68 10.69 -27.89
CA GLN A 21 -14.51 9.84 -26.72
C GLN A 21 -14.77 10.73 -25.50
N ALA A 22 -15.96 10.61 -24.93
CA ALA A 22 -16.24 11.16 -23.62
C ALA A 22 -15.20 10.60 -22.65
N GLN A 23 -14.46 11.48 -21.98
CA GLN A 23 -13.62 11.06 -20.87
C GLN A 23 -14.51 10.31 -19.87
N PRO A 24 -14.06 9.16 -19.34
CA PRO A 24 -14.83 8.48 -18.31
C PRO A 24 -15.10 9.47 -17.18
N PRO A 25 -16.31 9.48 -16.60
CA PRO A 25 -16.64 10.39 -15.52
C PRO A 25 -15.58 10.27 -14.43
N LYS A 26 -15.00 11.40 -14.01
CA LYS A 26 -14.10 11.45 -12.86
C LYS A 26 -14.88 10.85 -11.70
N GLN A 27 -14.45 9.68 -11.22
CA GLN A 27 -15.11 9.03 -10.11
C GLN A 27 -14.88 9.87 -8.86
N GLU A 28 -15.86 10.69 -8.50
CA GLU A 28 -15.82 11.52 -7.31
C GLU A 28 -16.07 10.64 -6.08
N PHE A 29 -15.12 10.63 -5.17
CA PHE A 29 -15.26 9.90 -3.91
C PHE A 29 -16.20 10.69 -2.98
N PRO A 30 -16.95 10.00 -2.08
CA PRO A 30 -17.78 10.68 -1.09
C PRO A 30 -16.94 11.68 -0.27
N PRO A 31 -17.48 12.81 0.20
CA PRO A 31 -16.73 13.74 1.04
C PRO A 31 -16.19 13.07 2.31
N VAL A 32 -15.00 13.47 2.76
CA VAL A 32 -14.45 12.97 4.03
C VAL A 32 -15.30 13.46 5.20
N SER A 33 -15.62 12.57 6.13
CA SER A 33 -16.36 12.89 7.37
C SER A 33 -15.85 12.10 8.56
N ALA A 34 -15.85 12.72 9.74
CA ALA A 34 -15.52 12.06 11.00
C ALA A 34 -16.78 11.79 11.83
N GLN A 35 -16.89 10.57 12.37
CA GLN A 35 -18.03 10.13 13.18
C GLN A 35 -17.51 9.60 14.52
N ASN A 36 -18.13 10.04 15.63
CA ASN A 36 -17.79 9.53 16.95
C ASN A 36 -18.26 8.08 17.07
N VAL A 37 -17.35 7.19 17.46
CA VAL A 37 -17.66 5.77 17.71
C VAL A 37 -18.00 5.59 19.18
N LYS A 38 -17.08 6.02 20.06
CA LYS A 38 -17.26 5.96 21.53
C LYS A 38 -16.20 6.81 22.24
N GLY A 39 -16.63 7.69 23.14
CA GLY A 39 -15.72 8.53 23.93
C GLY A 39 -14.86 9.40 23.00
N ASN A 40 -13.54 9.24 23.07
CA ASN A 40 -12.59 10.00 22.25
C ASN A 40 -12.13 9.26 20.99
N ILE A 41 -12.83 8.19 20.59
CA ILE A 41 -12.50 7.37 19.41
C ILE A 41 -13.46 7.71 18.28
N TYR A 42 -12.90 7.93 17.09
CA TYR A 42 -13.62 8.36 15.90
C TYR A 42 -13.25 7.52 14.68
N GLU A 43 -14.20 7.37 13.77
CA GLU A 43 -14.03 6.78 12.44
C GLU A 43 -14.09 7.89 11.38
N VAL A 44 -13.24 7.79 10.35
CA VAL A 44 -13.21 8.68 9.19
C VAL A 44 -13.63 7.92 7.96
N LYS A 45 -14.69 8.39 7.30
CA LYS A 45 -15.26 7.81 6.06
C LYS A 45 -15.15 8.78 4.90
N GLY A 46 -15.32 8.26 3.68
CA GLY A 46 -15.24 9.05 2.45
C GLY A 46 -13.79 9.37 2.07
N GLY A 47 -13.60 10.21 1.06
CA GLY A 47 -12.32 10.44 0.40
C GLY A 47 -11.80 9.20 -0.33
N MET A 48 -10.60 9.31 -0.88
CA MET A 48 -9.91 8.23 -1.56
C MET A 48 -9.12 7.37 -0.56
N GLY A 49 -9.13 6.05 -0.76
CA GLY A 49 -8.53 5.07 0.16
C GLY A 49 -9.50 4.56 1.22
N ALA A 50 -9.01 3.70 2.11
CA ALA A 50 -9.82 3.06 3.14
C ALA A 50 -10.36 4.06 4.18
N ASN A 51 -11.31 3.60 5.01
CA ASN A 51 -11.68 4.34 6.20
C ASN A 51 -10.48 4.40 7.15
N ALA A 52 -10.35 5.52 7.86
CA ALA A 52 -9.32 5.71 8.87
C ALA A 52 -9.96 5.82 10.25
N GLY A 53 -9.15 5.74 11.30
CA GLY A 53 -9.57 6.00 12.67
C GLY A 53 -8.72 7.09 13.31
N PHE A 54 -9.20 7.68 14.39
CA PHE A 54 -8.34 8.49 15.26
C PHE A 54 -8.84 8.50 16.71
N PHE A 55 -7.91 8.76 17.61
CA PHE A 55 -8.14 8.93 19.04
C PHE A 55 -7.65 10.31 19.47
N ILE A 56 -8.51 11.05 20.18
CA ILE A 56 -8.16 12.34 20.78
C ILE A 56 -7.69 12.11 22.23
N GLY A 57 -6.38 12.20 22.45
CA GLY A 57 -5.78 12.22 23.78
C GLY A 57 -5.81 13.62 24.40
N GLU A 58 -5.33 13.74 25.65
CA GLU A 58 -5.31 15.01 26.37
C GLU A 58 -4.47 16.10 25.69
N LYS A 59 -3.35 15.70 25.07
CA LYS A 59 -2.37 16.63 24.47
C LYS A 59 -2.18 16.46 22.97
N GLU A 60 -2.57 15.32 22.42
CA GLU A 60 -2.27 14.95 21.04
C GLU A 60 -3.34 14.06 20.43
N VAL A 61 -3.34 13.96 19.11
CA VAL A 61 -4.18 13.07 18.33
C VAL A 61 -3.31 11.98 17.71
N LEU A 62 -3.77 10.74 17.87
CA LEU A 62 -3.22 9.58 17.19
C LEU A 62 -4.17 9.18 16.07
N THR A 63 -3.67 8.99 14.86
CA THR A 63 -4.46 8.46 13.74
C THR A 63 -4.10 7.02 13.45
N ILE A 64 -5.10 6.26 13.01
CA ILE A 64 -4.99 4.89 12.52
C ILE A 64 -5.29 4.99 11.03
N ASP A 65 -4.31 4.63 10.21
CA ASP A 65 -4.25 4.84 8.77
C ASP A 65 -4.27 6.31 8.33
N ALA A 66 -3.99 6.52 7.05
CA ALA A 66 -4.02 7.80 6.36
C ALA A 66 -4.85 7.68 5.07
N LYS A 67 -5.22 8.81 4.47
CA LYS A 67 -5.93 8.80 3.18
C LYS A 67 -4.94 8.68 2.01
N MET A 68 -5.37 8.02 0.93
CA MET A 68 -4.54 7.77 -0.26
C MET A 68 -4.09 9.03 -1.00
N THR A 69 -4.84 10.14 -0.91
CA THR A 69 -4.52 11.39 -1.61
C THR A 69 -4.30 12.53 -0.65
N GLU A 70 -3.44 13.47 -1.05
CA GLU A 70 -3.18 14.70 -0.29
C GLU A 70 -4.48 15.49 -0.03
N GLU A 71 -5.38 15.55 -0.99
CA GLU A 71 -6.68 16.21 -0.83
C GLU A 71 -7.52 15.54 0.26
N SER A 72 -7.66 14.21 0.22
CA SER A 72 -8.43 13.48 1.23
C SER A 72 -7.77 13.56 2.61
N ALA A 73 -6.43 13.58 2.67
CA ALA A 73 -5.69 13.76 3.91
C ALA A 73 -5.91 15.17 4.51
N LYS A 74 -5.90 16.23 3.68
CA LYS A 74 -6.23 17.59 4.11
C LYS A 74 -7.66 17.69 4.66
N GLN A 75 -8.61 17.02 4.01
CA GLN A 75 -9.99 16.99 4.50
C GLN A 75 -10.10 16.23 5.84
N MET A 76 -9.42 15.09 5.99
CA MET A 76 -9.34 14.37 7.27
C MET A 76 -8.76 15.24 8.39
N ILE A 77 -7.66 15.95 8.13
CA ILE A 77 -7.07 16.88 9.10
C ILE A 77 -8.04 18.01 9.46
N ALA A 78 -8.80 18.52 8.48
CA ALA A 78 -9.82 19.54 8.72
C ALA A 78 -10.95 19.02 9.61
N GLU A 79 -11.43 17.79 9.40
CA GLU A 79 -12.41 17.16 10.29
C GLU A 79 -11.88 16.99 11.72
N ILE A 80 -10.63 16.54 11.89
CA ILE A 80 -10.01 16.41 13.21
C ILE A 80 -9.91 17.77 13.92
N LYS A 81 -9.51 18.83 13.20
CA LYS A 81 -9.37 20.19 13.74
C LYS A 81 -10.68 20.82 14.20
N LYS A 82 -11.83 20.37 13.68
CA LYS A 82 -13.15 20.80 14.19
C LYS A 82 -13.42 20.26 15.59
N LEU A 83 -12.80 19.13 15.95
CA LEU A 83 -13.05 18.40 17.19
C LEU A 83 -12.04 18.75 18.29
N THR A 84 -10.82 19.14 17.93
CA THR A 84 -9.77 19.46 18.89
C THR A 84 -8.68 20.38 18.32
N PRO A 85 -8.10 21.29 19.13
CA PRO A 85 -6.90 22.03 18.76
C PRO A 85 -5.61 21.20 18.90
N ASN A 86 -5.68 19.99 19.46
CA ASN A 86 -4.51 19.17 19.74
C ASN A 86 -3.77 18.78 18.44
N PRO A 87 -2.43 18.77 18.43
CA PRO A 87 -1.65 18.35 17.27
C PRO A 87 -1.82 16.85 16.97
N ILE A 88 -1.84 16.48 15.69
CA ILE A 88 -1.66 15.10 15.25
C ILE A 88 -0.16 14.80 15.28
N THR A 89 0.27 13.88 16.13
CA THR A 89 1.70 13.59 16.35
C THR A 89 2.08 12.17 15.92
N THR A 90 1.11 11.26 15.91
CA THR A 90 1.33 9.83 15.68
C THR A 90 0.38 9.31 14.61
N ILE A 91 0.94 8.55 13.66
CA ILE A 91 0.18 7.80 12.66
C ILE A 91 0.56 6.33 12.81
N ILE A 92 -0.42 5.49 13.13
CA ILE A 92 -0.30 4.04 13.06
C ILE A 92 -0.84 3.59 11.71
N LEU A 93 0.04 3.22 10.79
CA LEU A 93 -0.36 2.60 9.52
C LEU A 93 -0.60 1.11 9.76
N THR A 94 -1.85 0.69 9.59
CA THR A 94 -2.26 -0.72 9.70
C THR A 94 -2.27 -1.41 8.34
N HIS A 95 -2.27 -0.65 7.24
CA HIS A 95 -2.07 -1.12 5.86
C HIS A 95 -1.40 -0.04 4.97
N SER A 96 -0.74 -0.46 3.87
CA SER A 96 -0.11 0.44 2.89
C SER A 96 -1.09 0.82 1.79
N ASP A 97 -1.47 2.09 1.76
CA ASP A 97 -2.33 2.64 0.72
C ASP A 97 -1.46 3.13 -0.45
N GLY A 98 -1.19 2.22 -1.39
CA GLY A 98 -0.42 2.45 -2.63
C GLY A 98 0.04 1.14 -3.28
N ASP A 99 0.45 0.18 -2.45
CA ASP A 99 0.63 -1.24 -2.77
C ASP A 99 -0.24 -2.03 -1.77
N LEU A 100 -1.37 -2.58 -2.22
CA LEU A 100 -2.33 -3.27 -1.34
C LEU A 100 -1.73 -4.58 -0.82
N ALA A 101 -1.18 -4.62 0.40
CA ALA A 101 -0.91 -5.87 1.09
C ALA A 101 -2.23 -6.46 1.63
N THR A 102 -2.74 -7.49 0.97
CA THR A 102 -3.92 -8.25 1.38
C THR A 102 -3.66 -9.05 2.67
N LYS A 103 -4.74 -9.40 3.40
CA LYS A 103 -4.66 -10.34 4.53
C LYS A 103 -3.92 -11.65 4.17
N LYS A 104 -4.11 -12.15 2.95
CA LYS A 104 -3.44 -13.35 2.46
C LYS A 104 -1.93 -13.15 2.35
N GLU A 105 -1.47 -12.00 1.89
CA GLU A 105 -0.05 -11.67 1.79
C GLU A 105 0.57 -11.49 3.17
N ILE A 106 -0.11 -10.82 4.10
CA ILE A 106 0.35 -10.70 5.49
C ILE A 106 0.48 -12.07 6.15
N LEU A 107 -0.52 -12.94 6.00
CA LEU A 107 -0.46 -14.32 6.51
C LEU A 107 0.65 -15.12 5.85
N GLY A 108 0.88 -14.94 4.54
CA GLY A 108 1.99 -15.56 3.83
C GLY A 108 3.35 -15.10 4.36
N VAL A 109 3.51 -13.81 4.68
CA VAL A 109 4.73 -13.28 5.29
C VAL A 109 4.94 -13.86 6.69
N ILE A 110 3.90 -13.90 7.53
CA ILE A 110 3.97 -14.49 8.88
C ILE A 110 4.36 -15.97 8.79
N GLN A 111 3.67 -16.76 7.98
CA GLN A 111 3.99 -18.17 7.76
C GLN A 111 5.44 -18.35 7.30
N SER A 112 5.89 -17.51 6.36
CA SER A 112 7.26 -17.57 5.85
C SER A 112 8.32 -17.19 6.90
N ILE A 113 7.97 -16.37 7.90
CA ILE A 113 8.85 -16.04 9.02
C ILE A 113 8.88 -17.22 10.02
N GLU A 114 7.73 -17.77 10.37
CA GLU A 114 7.62 -18.90 11.30
C GLU A 114 8.34 -20.16 10.75
N GLU A 115 8.15 -20.47 9.47
CA GLU A 115 8.85 -21.57 8.80
C GLU A 115 10.37 -21.38 8.83
N LYS A 116 10.85 -20.16 8.58
CA LYS A 116 12.29 -19.84 8.68
C LYS A 116 12.80 -19.99 10.10
N GLN A 117 12.09 -19.46 11.10
CA GLN A 117 12.45 -19.61 12.51
C GLN A 117 12.52 -21.07 12.93
N ASN A 118 11.52 -21.88 12.58
CA ASN A 118 11.48 -23.31 12.89
C ASN A 118 12.61 -24.07 12.20
N ARG A 119 12.85 -23.80 10.91
CA ARG A 119 13.91 -24.45 10.16
C ARG A 119 15.29 -24.08 10.69
N ILE A 120 15.54 -22.80 10.97
CA ILE A 120 16.82 -22.34 11.53
C ILE A 120 17.01 -22.92 12.93
N LYS A 121 15.98 -22.95 13.78
CA LYS A 121 16.04 -23.59 15.10
C LYS A 121 16.38 -25.09 15.02
N ALA A 122 15.83 -25.81 14.05
CA ALA A 122 16.19 -27.21 13.81
C ALA A 122 17.66 -27.36 13.37
N LEU A 123 18.11 -26.53 12.43
CA LEU A 123 19.50 -26.55 11.95
C LEU A 123 20.50 -26.18 13.05
N VAL A 124 20.15 -25.23 13.93
CA VAL A 124 20.95 -24.90 15.13
C VAL A 124 21.04 -26.10 16.06
N LYS A 125 19.93 -26.82 16.32
CA LYS A 125 19.93 -28.05 17.12
C LYS A 125 20.75 -29.18 16.48
N GLU A 126 20.77 -29.26 15.15
CA GLU A 126 21.65 -30.16 14.38
C GLU A 126 23.13 -29.73 14.41
N GLY A 127 23.48 -28.62 15.06
CA GLY A 127 24.84 -28.11 15.18
C GLY A 127 25.37 -27.42 13.92
N LYS A 128 24.49 -26.99 13.00
CA LYS A 128 24.91 -26.29 11.77
C LYS A 128 25.44 -24.90 12.08
N SER A 129 26.54 -24.53 11.41
CA SER A 129 27.11 -23.18 11.50
C SER A 129 26.30 -22.16 10.68
N LEU A 130 26.50 -20.87 10.97
CA LEU A 130 25.85 -19.79 10.23
C LEU A 130 26.09 -19.89 8.71
N ASP A 131 27.32 -20.18 8.29
CA ASP A 131 27.66 -20.31 6.87
C ASP A 131 26.93 -21.48 6.19
N GLN A 132 26.76 -22.59 6.90
CA GLN A 132 26.00 -23.75 6.40
C GLN A 132 24.51 -23.39 6.28
N VAL A 133 23.96 -22.69 7.26
CA VAL A 133 22.57 -22.21 7.22
C VAL A 133 22.37 -21.24 6.06
N LYS A 134 23.27 -20.27 5.87
CA LYS A 134 23.22 -19.32 4.74
C LYS A 134 23.23 -20.04 3.39
N LYS A 135 24.09 -21.05 3.21
CA LYS A 135 24.10 -21.89 2.00
C LYS A 135 22.78 -22.62 1.79
N ILE A 136 22.16 -23.15 2.84
CA ILE A 136 20.84 -23.84 2.75
C ILE A 136 19.75 -22.88 2.28
N PHE A 137 19.80 -21.61 2.68
CA PHE A 137 18.85 -20.58 2.27
C PHE A 137 19.27 -19.79 1.02
N ASN A 138 20.33 -20.22 0.31
CA ASN A 138 20.90 -19.51 -0.83
C ASN A 138 21.19 -18.02 -0.55
N ILE A 139 21.67 -17.71 0.65
CA ILE A 139 22.07 -16.36 1.06
C ILE A 139 23.54 -16.16 0.73
N GLU A 140 23.83 -15.23 -0.17
CA GLU A 140 25.18 -14.82 -0.56
C GLU A 140 25.49 -13.40 -0.07
N ASP A 141 26.74 -13.18 0.29
CA ASP A 141 27.21 -11.86 0.67
C ASP A 141 27.53 -11.05 -0.58
N ARG A 142 26.92 -9.87 -0.70
CA ARG A 142 27.23 -8.96 -1.81
C ARG A 142 28.62 -8.35 -1.61
N PRO A 143 29.53 -8.45 -2.60
CA PRO A 143 30.83 -7.80 -2.53
C PRO A 143 30.69 -6.28 -2.70
N GLY A 144 31.34 -5.52 -1.81
CA GLY A 144 31.45 -4.06 -1.91
C GLY A 144 30.16 -3.28 -1.59
N GLY A 145 29.93 -2.98 -0.32
CA GLY A 145 28.83 -2.13 0.14
C GLY A 145 28.57 -2.27 1.63
N THR A 146 27.72 -1.40 2.20
CA THR A 146 27.25 -1.57 3.59
C THR A 146 26.46 -2.88 3.68
N ARG A 147 26.99 -3.81 4.46
CA ARG A 147 26.40 -5.13 4.67
C ARG A 147 25.20 -5.03 5.60
N TRP A 148 24.03 -5.38 5.07
CA TRP A 148 22.83 -5.60 5.87
C TRP A 148 22.71 -7.09 6.20
N MET A 149 22.44 -7.43 7.47
CA MET A 149 22.16 -8.82 7.85
C MET A 149 20.84 -9.26 7.23
N SER A 150 20.84 -10.45 6.64
CA SER A 150 19.60 -11.11 6.23
C SER A 150 18.76 -11.52 7.45
N LEU A 151 17.46 -11.69 7.25
CA LEU A 151 16.56 -12.22 8.29
C LEU A 151 17.05 -13.58 8.84
N VAL A 152 17.63 -14.43 7.98
CA VAL A 152 18.20 -15.72 8.37
C VAL A 152 19.36 -15.55 9.36
N GLU A 153 20.22 -14.55 9.11
CA GLU A 153 21.35 -14.24 9.99
C GLU A 153 20.89 -13.66 11.32
N VAL A 154 19.95 -12.73 11.30
CA VAL A 154 19.36 -12.16 12.53
C VAL A 154 18.77 -13.25 13.41
N ILE A 155 17.93 -14.13 12.83
CA ILE A 155 17.30 -15.23 13.55
C ILE A 155 18.36 -16.18 14.13
N TYR A 156 19.39 -16.54 13.36
CA TYR A 156 20.44 -17.44 13.84
C TYR A 156 21.22 -16.82 15.02
N LEU A 157 21.63 -15.55 14.91
CA LEU A 157 22.38 -14.86 15.95
C LEU A 157 21.55 -14.68 17.22
N GLU A 158 20.25 -14.40 17.09
CA GLU A 158 19.31 -14.36 18.23
C GLU A 158 19.18 -15.72 18.91
N LEU A 159 18.97 -16.79 18.14
CA LEU A 159 18.81 -18.15 18.67
C LEU A 159 20.10 -18.72 19.30
N THR A 160 21.26 -18.14 18.99
CA THR A 160 22.56 -18.58 19.50
C THR A 160 23.19 -17.58 20.47
N GLU A 161 22.51 -16.48 20.78
CA GLU A 161 22.99 -15.39 21.65
C GLU A 161 24.34 -14.77 21.20
N LYS A 162 24.66 -14.85 19.91
CA LYS A 162 25.96 -14.42 19.35
C LYS A 162 25.97 -12.98 18.82
N ARG A 163 25.29 -12.05 19.49
CA ARG A 163 25.24 -10.64 19.05
C ARG A 163 26.54 -9.87 19.32
#